data_AF-A0A2V1H4C7-F1
#
_entry.id   AF-A0A2V1H4C7-F1
#
_cell.length_a   1.000
_cell.length_b   1.000
_cell.length_c   1.000
_cell.angle_alpha   90.00
_cell.angle_beta   90.00
_cell.angle_gamma   90.00
#
_symmetry.space_group_name_H-M   'P 1'
#
loop_
_entity.id
_entity.type
_entity.pdbx_description
1 polymer ?
#
loop_
_entity_poly.entity_id
_entity_poly.type
_entity_poly.pdbx_seq_one_letter_code
_entity_poly.pdbx_strand_id
1 'polypeptide(L)'
;MAEKFGIGEVSFIQRAVVGPTRTDRIPAQSEIDAQMDFINRCLSEGRGQLVGTEKGLVVIQRSDQQIIVQHTVYHIGFKRKPIWVDEGPKKPSQPEIPDVVMSKLQ
;
A
#
# COMPACT_ATOMS: atom_id res chain seq x y z
N MET A 1 -7.96 25.88 -14.31
CA MET A 1 -6.51 26.00 -14.04
C MET A 1 -6.21 25.13 -12.83
N ALA A 2 -5.28 24.17 -12.93
CA ALA A 2 -4.92 23.34 -11.79
C ALA A 2 -4.23 24.22 -10.73
N GLU A 3 -4.86 24.36 -9.57
CA GLU A 3 -4.30 25.09 -8.44
C GLU A 3 -2.96 24.46 -8.06
N LYS A 4 -1.89 25.26 -8.13
CA LYS A 4 -0.52 24.79 -7.96
C LYS A 4 -0.26 24.59 -6.47
N PHE A 5 -0.54 23.39 -5.99
CA PHE A 5 -0.29 22.99 -4.61
C PHE A 5 1.20 23.10 -4.30
N GLY A 6 1.52 23.98 -3.35
CA GLY A 6 2.89 24.20 -2.91
C GLY A 6 3.26 23.25 -1.77
N ILE A 7 4.54 22.86 -1.72
CA ILE A 7 5.09 22.09 -0.59
C ILE A 7 4.84 22.79 0.77
N GLY A 8 4.78 24.13 0.77
CA GLY A 8 4.52 24.93 1.97
C GLY A 8 3.10 24.81 2.54
N GLU A 9 2.16 24.23 1.79
CA GLU A 9 0.79 23.99 2.26
C GLU A 9 0.61 22.60 2.88
N VAL A 10 1.65 21.76 2.86
CA VAL A 10 1.61 20.39 3.40
C VAL A 10 1.80 20.44 4.91
N SER A 11 0.78 20.00 5.65
CA SER A 11 0.85 19.85 7.12
C SER A 11 1.05 18.39 7.55
N PHE A 12 0.74 17.44 6.67
CA PHE A 12 0.83 16.01 6.96
C PHE A 12 1.36 15.25 5.76
N ILE A 13 2.28 14.30 5.99
CA ILE A 13 2.84 13.44 4.96
C ILE A 13 2.54 11.99 5.33
N GLN A 14 1.79 11.29 4.49
CA GLN A 14 1.61 9.85 4.57
C GLN A 14 2.68 9.15 3.74
N ARG A 15 3.35 8.17 4.32
CA ARG A 15 4.19 7.22 3.58
C ARG A 15 3.37 5.97 3.28
N ALA A 16 3.21 5.64 2.01
CA ALA A 16 2.53 4.42 1.56
C ALA A 16 3.51 3.57 0.77
N VAL A 17 3.69 2.31 1.16
CA VAL A 17 4.62 1.40 0.50
C VAL A 17 3.87 0.42 -0.38
N VAL A 18 4.32 0.29 -1.63
CA VAL A 18 3.82 -0.69 -2.60
C VAL A 18 4.93 -1.68 -2.90
N GLY A 19 4.66 -2.95 -2.67
CA GLY A 19 5.61 -4.02 -2.89
C GLY A 19 6.00 -4.78 -1.63
N PRO A 20 7.01 -5.65 -1.74
CA PRO A 20 7.52 -6.45 -0.65
C PRO A 20 8.24 -5.58 0.39
N THR A 21 7.70 -5.60 1.60
CA THR A 21 8.30 -4.96 2.79
C THR A 21 8.82 -5.97 3.80
N ARG A 22 8.46 -7.24 3.64
CA ARG A 22 8.85 -8.33 4.55
C ARG A 22 9.95 -9.18 3.93
N THR A 23 10.87 -9.61 4.77
CA THR A 23 12.01 -10.47 4.38
C THR A 23 11.67 -11.96 4.34
N ASP A 24 10.53 -12.34 4.92
CA ASP A 24 10.08 -13.73 5.05
C ASP A 24 9.15 -14.20 3.92
N ARG A 25 8.58 -13.27 3.14
CA ARG A 25 7.64 -13.60 2.06
C ARG A 25 7.54 -12.52 0.99
N ILE A 26 7.13 -12.94 -0.19
CA ILE A 26 6.66 -12.05 -1.25
C ILE A 26 5.15 -11.85 -1.06
N PRO A 27 4.63 -10.59 -1.11
CA PRO A 27 3.20 -10.33 -0.99
C PRO A 27 2.44 -10.91 -2.17
N ALA A 28 1.20 -11.33 -1.93
CA ALA A 28 0.28 -11.73 -3.00
C ALA A 28 -0.16 -10.51 -3.82
N GLN A 29 -0.60 -10.73 -5.06
CA GLN A 29 -1.08 -9.64 -5.93
C GLN A 29 -2.21 -8.84 -5.27
N SER A 30 -3.14 -9.50 -4.57
CA SER A 30 -4.24 -8.82 -3.86
C SER A 30 -3.77 -7.88 -2.74
N GLU A 31 -2.63 -8.17 -2.11
CA GLU A 31 -2.02 -7.27 -1.13
C GLU A 31 -1.39 -6.05 -1.82
N ILE A 32 -0.78 -6.23 -2.99
CA ILE A 32 -0.27 -5.14 -3.82
C ILE A 32 -1.41 -4.26 -4.32
N ASP A 33 -2.51 -4.85 -4.76
CA ASP A 33 -3.69 -4.13 -5.23
C ASP A 33 -4.28 -3.29 -4.09
N ALA A 34 -4.39 -3.85 -2.89
CA ALA A 34 -4.85 -3.10 -1.72
C ALA A 34 -3.90 -1.94 -1.30
N GLN A 35 -2.59 -2.12 -1.45
CA GLN A 35 -1.60 -1.05 -1.27
C GLN A 35 -1.80 0.07 -2.30
N MET A 36 -2.08 -0.29 -3.54
CA MET A 36 -2.37 0.68 -4.60
C MET A 36 -3.71 1.38 -4.41
N ASP A 37 -4.75 0.67 -3.98
CA ASP A 37 -6.06 1.25 -3.67
C ASP A 37 -5.94 2.29 -2.56
N PHE A 38 -5.10 2.06 -1.55
CA PHE A 38 -4.84 3.05 -0.51
C PHE A 38 -4.21 4.33 -1.08
N ILE A 39 -3.25 4.20 -1.99
CA ILE A 39 -2.64 5.36 -2.67
C ILE A 39 -3.68 6.08 -3.53
N ASN A 40 -4.47 5.35 -4.31
CA ASN A 40 -5.53 5.91 -5.13
C ASN A 40 -6.54 6.67 -4.26
N ARG A 41 -6.91 6.13 -3.10
CA ARG A 41 -7.76 6.81 -2.11
C ARG A 41 -7.11 8.08 -1.56
N CYS A 42 -5.81 8.05 -1.27
CA CYS A 42 -5.05 9.22 -0.82
C CYS A 42 -5.06 10.36 -1.84
N LEU A 43 -4.88 10.03 -3.12
CA LEU A 43 -4.84 11.01 -4.21
C LEU A 43 -6.23 11.51 -4.59
N SER A 44 -7.26 10.66 -4.51
CA SER A 44 -8.64 11.01 -4.90
C SER A 44 -9.44 11.59 -3.73
N GLU A 45 -9.88 10.76 -2.79
CA GLU A 45 -10.70 11.15 -1.64
C GLU A 45 -9.97 12.11 -0.70
N GLY A 46 -8.71 11.80 -0.40
CA GLY A 46 -7.89 12.60 0.52
C GLY A 46 -7.38 13.90 -0.08
N ARG A 47 -7.52 14.09 -1.41
CA ARG A 47 -6.94 15.21 -2.18
C ARG A 47 -5.46 15.43 -1.88
N GLY A 48 -4.76 14.34 -1.55
CA GLY A 48 -3.33 14.35 -1.32
C GLY A 48 -2.58 14.52 -2.63
N GLN A 49 -1.33 14.96 -2.54
CA GLN A 49 -0.45 15.09 -3.69
C GLN A 49 0.85 14.33 -3.49
N LEU A 50 1.37 13.76 -4.57
CA LEU A 50 2.66 13.10 -4.53
C LEU A 50 3.77 14.14 -4.32
N VAL A 51 4.43 14.09 -3.17
CA VAL A 51 5.54 14.99 -2.83
C VAL A 51 6.90 14.34 -3.02
N GLY A 52 6.95 13.02 -3.14
CA GLY A 52 8.19 12.29 -3.36
C GLY A 52 7.97 10.81 -3.60
N THR A 53 8.96 10.17 -4.21
CA THR A 53 9.00 8.72 -4.43
C THR A 53 10.38 8.20 -4.05
N GLU A 54 10.42 7.14 -3.25
CA GLU A 54 11.62 6.41 -2.87
C GLU A 54 11.51 4.96 -3.37
N LYS A 55 12.63 4.36 -3.76
CA LYS A 55 12.69 2.93 -4.10
C LYS A 55 13.60 2.24 -3.09
N GLY A 56 13.09 1.18 -2.48
CA GLY A 56 13.83 0.34 -1.54
C GLY A 56 14.03 -1.06 -2.08
N LEU A 57 15.07 -1.72 -1.61
CA LEU A 57 15.34 -3.13 -1.89
C LEU A 57 15.20 -3.93 -0.60
N VAL A 58 14.61 -5.10 -0.70
CA VAL A 58 14.51 -6.09 0.37
C VAL A 58 15.15 -7.38 -0.11
N VAL A 59 15.96 -7.96 0.75
CA VAL A 59 16.54 -9.28 0.52
C VAL A 59 15.67 -10.31 1.20
N ILE A 60 15.11 -11.23 0.42
CA ILE A 60 14.37 -12.39 0.91
C ILE A 60 15.31 -13.59 0.85
N GLN A 61 15.60 -14.16 2.01
CA GLN A 61 16.39 -15.39 2.12
C GLN A 61 15.44 -16.59 2.17
N ARG A 62 15.61 -17.51 1.24
CA ARG A 62 14.84 -18.75 1.19
C ARG A 62 15.82 -19.90 1.11
N SER A 63 16.14 -20.51 2.25
CA SER A 63 17.00 -21.69 2.40
C SER A 63 18.34 -21.64 1.65
N ASP A 64 18.35 -21.90 0.35
CA ASP A 64 19.49 -21.96 -0.56
C ASP A 64 19.52 -20.82 -1.60
N GLN A 65 18.48 -19.99 -1.67
CA GLN A 65 18.30 -18.93 -2.64
C GLN A 65 18.13 -17.56 -1.97
N GLN A 66 18.76 -16.55 -2.55
CA GLN A 66 18.56 -15.15 -2.20
C GLN A 66 17.82 -14.44 -3.34
N ILE A 67 16.70 -13.81 -3.02
CA ILE A 67 15.93 -13.02 -3.98
C ILE A 67 15.99 -11.56 -3.51
N ILE A 68 16.46 -10.68 -4.40
CA ILE A 68 16.40 -9.24 -4.18
C ILE A 68 15.13 -8.74 -4.84
N VAL A 69 14.26 -8.13 -4.05
CA VAL A 69 12.98 -7.58 -4.51
C VAL A 69 12.92 -6.08 -4.20
N GLN A 70 12.22 -5.32 -5.04
CA GLN A 70 12.10 -3.88 -4.89
C GLN A 70 10.69 -3.50 -4.44
N HIS A 71 10.58 -2.50 -3.57
CA HIS A 71 9.33 -1.81 -3.27
C HIS A 71 9.46 -0.31 -3.57
N THR A 72 8.33 0.35 -3.73
CA THR A 72 8.25 1.80 -3.94
C THR A 72 7.52 2.44 -2.76
N VAL A 73 8.11 3.47 -2.17
CA VAL A 73 7.49 4.30 -1.14
C VAL A 73 7.00 5.59 -1.78
N TYR A 74 5.70 5.83 -1.69
CA TYR A 74 5.07 7.06 -2.12
C TYR A 74 4.87 7.97 -0.91
N HIS A 75 5.36 9.20 -1.02
CA HIS A 75 5.14 10.25 -0.02
C HIS A 75 3.99 11.13 -0.50
N ILE A 76 2.89 11.09 0.22
CA ILE A 76 1.66 11.82 -0.14
C ILE A 76 1.45 12.94 0.88
N GLY A 77 1.53 14.18 0.41
CA GLY A 77 1.30 15.37 1.22
C GLY A 77 -0.16 15.77 1.25
N PHE A 78 -0.64 16.20 2.41
CA PHE A 78 -2.00 16.69 2.65
C PHE A 78 -1.98 18.05 3.33
N LYS A 79 -2.93 18.93 2.98
CA LYS A 79 -3.17 20.18 3.73
C LYS A 79 -3.71 19.94 5.13
N ARG A 80 -4.48 18.86 5.32
CA ARG A 80 -5.01 18.38 6.60
C ARG A 80 -5.07 16.85 6.56
N LYS A 81 -4.73 16.20 7.67
CA LYS A 81 -4.77 14.73 7.80
C LYS A 81 -6.20 14.18 7.56
N PRO A 82 -6.42 13.28 6.59
CA PRO A 82 -7.70 12.59 6.44
C PRO A 82 -7.97 11.65 7.62
N ILE A 83 -9.23 11.54 8.06
CA ILE A 83 -9.61 10.77 9.27
C ILE A 83 -9.28 9.27 9.12
N TRP A 84 -9.45 8.74 7.93
CA TRP A 84 -9.27 7.32 7.61
C TRP A 84 -7.82 6.93 7.29
N VAL A 85 -6.89 7.89 7.21
CA VAL A 85 -5.53 7.61 6.70
C VAL A 85 -4.76 6.63 7.59
N ASP A 86 -5.07 6.60 8.88
CA ASP A 86 -4.45 5.70 9.86
C ASP A 86 -4.92 4.24 9.71
N GLU A 87 -6.02 3.98 8.99
CA GLU A 87 -6.49 2.62 8.69
C GLU A 87 -5.53 1.88 7.74
N GLY A 88 -4.76 2.63 6.93
CA GLY A 88 -3.83 2.08 5.96
C GLY A 88 -4.49 1.30 4.82
N PRO A 89 -3.72 0.49 4.08
CA PRO A 89 -4.28 -0.40 3.06
C PRO A 89 -5.17 -1.46 3.70
N LYS A 90 -6.38 -1.61 3.16
CA LYS A 90 -7.31 -2.64 3.60
C LYS A 90 -6.66 -4.00 3.41
N LYS A 91 -6.64 -4.84 4.43
CA LYS A 91 -6.19 -6.23 4.24
C LYS A 91 -7.08 -6.87 3.18
N PRO A 92 -6.54 -7.58 2.17
CA PRO A 92 -7.38 -8.32 1.26
C PRO A 92 -8.24 -9.26 2.09
N SER A 93 -9.56 -9.17 1.91
CA SER A 93 -10.49 -10.13 2.50
C SER A 93 -10.00 -11.52 2.12
N GLN A 94 -9.77 -12.40 3.12
CA GLN A 94 -9.62 -13.82 2.82
C GLN A 94 -10.78 -14.21 1.89
N PRO A 95 -10.56 -15.06 0.87
CA PRO A 95 -11.69 -15.62 0.15
C PRO A 95 -12.57 -16.29 1.21
N GLU A 96 -13.75 -15.73 1.46
CA GLU A 96 -14.79 -16.39 2.24
C GLU A 96 -15.06 -17.69 1.49
N ILE A 97 -14.56 -18.81 2.01
CA ILE A 97 -14.93 -20.12 1.48
C ILE A 97 -16.44 -20.18 1.68
N PRO A 98 -17.25 -20.21 0.61
CA PRO A 98 -18.69 -20.34 0.79
C PRO A 98 -18.95 -21.62 1.57
N ASP A 99 -19.78 -21.56 2.61
CA ASP A 99 -20.12 -22.71 3.50
C ASP A 99 -20.49 -23.99 2.73
N VAL A 100 -20.90 -23.85 1.46
CA VAL A 100 -21.21 -24.91 0.49
C VAL A 100 -20.05 -25.90 0.23
N VAL A 101 -18.79 -25.53 0.50
CA VAL A 101 -17.64 -26.45 0.31
C VAL A 101 -17.45 -27.40 1.51
N MET A 102 -17.88 -26.99 2.72
CA MET A 102 -17.76 -27.82 3.93
C MET A 102 -18.78 -28.97 3.94
N SER A 103 -19.92 -28.84 3.26
CA SER A 103 -20.97 -29.87 3.22
C SER A 103 -20.75 -30.97 2.18
N LYS A 104 -19.70 -30.89 1.36
CA LYS A 104 -19.35 -31.90 0.34
C LYS A 104 -18.15 -32.77 0.69
N LEU A 105 -17.70 -32.71 1.94
CA LEU A 105 -16.57 -33.50 2.46
C LEU A 105 -16.96 -34.45 3.62
N GLN A 106 -18.27 -34.72 3.78
CA GLN A 106 -18.78 -35.82 4.61
C GLN A 106 -19.33 -36.94 3.73
#